data_AF-A0A829MGS6-F1
#
_entry.id   AF-A0A829MGS6-F1
#
_cell.length_a   1.000
_cell.length_b   1.000
_cell.length_c   1.000
_cell.angle_alpha   90.00
_cell.angle_beta   90.00
_cell.angle_gamma   90.00
#
_symmetry.space_group_name_H-M   'P 1'
#
loop_
_entity.id
_entity.type
_entity.pdbx_description
1 polymer ?
#
loop_
_entity_poly.entity_id
_entity_poly.type
_entity_poly.pdbx_seq_one_letter_code
_entity_poly.pdbx_strand_id
1 'polypeptide(L)'
;MSGLSVNADGLRLAGARSETLAAELAGPSVAASGSSSDPTVGAVQAVSALIDAARADHAAYLSGRAQTLASDASAYEDTDKGSAGKISGTA
;
A
#
# COMPACT_ATOMS: atom_id res chain seq x y z
N MET A 1 -32.32 -6.35 1.61
CA MET A 1 -31.02 -5.65 1.71
C MET A 1 -30.00 -6.67 2.15
N SER A 2 -28.98 -6.94 1.35
CA SER A 2 -27.83 -7.73 1.80
C SER A 2 -27.02 -6.82 2.72
N GLY A 3 -27.06 -7.08 4.04
CA GLY A 3 -26.32 -6.29 5.01
C GLY A 3 -24.82 -6.32 4.68
N LEU A 4 -24.17 -5.15 4.70
CA LEU A 4 -22.74 -5.06 4.54
C LEU A 4 -22.07 -5.64 5.79
N SER A 5 -21.35 -6.76 5.65
CA SER A 5 -20.55 -7.36 6.72
C SER A 5 -19.10 -6.91 6.53
N VAL A 6 -18.57 -6.15 7.48
CA VAL A 6 -17.22 -5.59 7.41
C VAL A 6 -16.41 -6.05 8.61
N ASN A 7 -15.19 -6.52 8.35
CA ASN A 7 -14.22 -6.90 9.37
C ASN A 7 -13.11 -5.84 9.43
N ALA A 8 -13.17 -4.93 10.41
CA ALA A 8 -12.20 -3.85 10.59
C ALA A 8 -10.76 -4.38 10.80
N ASP A 9 -10.59 -5.48 11.52
CA ASP A 9 -9.29 -6.13 11.71
C ASP A 9 -8.76 -6.73 10.39
N GLY A 10 -9.66 -7.23 9.54
CA GLY A 10 -9.33 -7.68 8.19
C GLY A 10 -8.80 -6.54 7.31
N LEU A 11 -9.40 -5.35 7.41
CA LEU A 11 -8.95 -4.16 6.70
C LEU A 11 -7.57 -3.70 7.20
N ARG A 12 -7.34 -3.70 8.52
CA ARG A 12 -6.02 -3.39 9.10
C ARG A 12 -4.95 -4.37 8.67
N LEU A 13 -5.26 -5.67 8.70
CA LEU A 13 -4.32 -6.71 8.27
C LEU A 13 -3.97 -6.56 6.78
N ALA A 14 -4.96 -6.25 5.94
CA ALA A 14 -4.72 -5.98 4.54
C ALA A 14 -3.85 -4.72 4.35
N GLY A 15 -4.11 -3.64 5.10
CA GLY A 15 -3.27 -2.45 5.10
C GLY A 15 -1.81 -2.74 5.47
N ALA A 16 -1.57 -3.45 6.58
CA ALA A 16 -0.23 -3.84 7.00
C ALA A 16 0.50 -4.68 5.93
N ARG A 17 -0.19 -5.63 5.29
CA ARG A 17 0.38 -6.41 4.19
C ARG A 17 0.74 -5.55 2.98
N SER A 18 -0.10 -4.57 2.66
CA SER A 18 0.19 -3.62 1.58
C SER A 18 1.41 -2.74 1.89
N GLU A 19 1.62 -2.33 3.14
CA GLU A 19 2.83 -1.61 3.55
C GLU A 19 4.09 -2.48 3.47
N THR A 20 4.01 -3.73 3.94
CA THR A 20 5.14 -4.68 3.81
C THR A 20 5.51 -4.87 2.34
N LEU A 21 4.53 -5.10 1.46
CA LEU A 21 4.79 -5.25 0.03
C LEU A 21 5.35 -3.97 -0.60
N ALA A 22 4.88 -2.80 -0.18
CA ALA A 22 5.43 -1.52 -0.62
C ALA A 22 6.91 -1.39 -0.22
N ALA A 23 7.27 -1.79 1.00
CA ALA A 23 8.65 -1.77 1.47
C ALA A 23 9.55 -2.76 0.73
N GLU A 24 9.05 -3.96 0.42
CA GLU A 24 9.75 -4.95 -0.40
C GLU A 24 10.01 -4.42 -1.82
N LEU A 25 9.04 -3.70 -2.39
CA LEU A 25 9.22 -3.00 -3.66
C LEU A 25 10.18 -1.82 -3.52
N ALA A 26 10.19 -1.04 -2.44
CA ALA A 26 11.18 0.04 -2.29
C ALA A 26 12.61 -0.46 -2.04
N GLY A 27 12.82 -1.77 -1.86
CA GLY A 27 14.10 -2.39 -1.59
C GLY A 27 15.16 -2.19 -2.69
N PRO A 28 16.46 -2.26 -2.33
CA PRO A 28 17.57 -1.93 -3.23
C PRO A 28 17.57 -2.79 -4.50
N SER A 29 17.82 -2.14 -5.64
CA SER A 29 18.06 -2.77 -6.94
C SER A 29 19.56 -2.89 -7.21
N VAL A 30 19.96 -3.93 -7.95
CA VAL A 30 21.34 -4.08 -8.41
C VAL A 30 21.45 -3.38 -9.77
N ALA A 31 22.07 -2.21 -9.79
CA ALA A 31 22.37 -1.53 -11.04
C ALA A 31 23.44 -2.30 -11.84
N ALA A 32 23.32 -2.29 -13.16
CA ALA A 32 24.32 -2.90 -14.02
C ALA A 32 25.66 -2.13 -13.94
N SER A 33 26.71 -2.83 -13.49
CA SER A 33 28.07 -2.32 -13.41
C SER A 33 28.73 -2.33 -14.79
N GLY A 34 29.14 -1.17 -15.30
CA GLY A 34 29.85 -1.08 -16.58
C GLY A 34 30.05 0.36 -17.05
N SER A 35 30.95 0.55 -18.02
CA SER A 35 31.18 1.87 -18.62
C SER A 35 29.99 2.27 -19.50
N SER A 36 29.35 3.40 -19.18
CA SER A 36 28.23 3.98 -19.95
C SER A 36 28.63 4.36 -21.39
N SER A 37 29.91 4.35 -21.73
CA SER A 37 30.39 4.59 -23.10
C SER A 37 30.09 3.43 -24.06
N ASP A 38 29.76 2.25 -23.54
CA ASP A 38 29.22 1.16 -24.36
C ASP A 38 27.70 1.35 -24.50
N PRO A 39 27.16 1.56 -25.71
CA PRO A 39 25.74 1.85 -25.92
C PRO A 39 24.82 0.74 -25.39
N THR A 40 25.30 -0.50 -25.36
CA THR A 40 24.54 -1.63 -24.79
C THR A 40 24.44 -1.54 -23.27
N VAL A 41 25.53 -1.16 -22.60
CA VAL A 41 25.57 -0.91 -21.15
C VAL A 41 24.69 0.28 -20.79
N GLY A 42 24.76 1.38 -21.56
CA GLY A 42 23.89 2.54 -21.38
C GLY A 42 22.40 2.19 -21.51
N ALA A 43 22.03 1.35 -22.48
CA ALA A 43 20.65 0.88 -22.63
C ALA A 43 20.19 0.02 -21.43
N VAL A 44 21.04 -0.88 -20.93
CA VAL A 44 20.71 -1.69 -19.74
C VAL A 44 20.54 -0.79 -18.51
N GLN A 45 21.40 0.20 -18.32
CA GLN A 45 21.29 1.15 -17.21
C GLN A 45 19.99 1.97 -17.28
N ALA A 46 19.59 2.41 -18.48
CA ALA A 46 18.32 3.12 -18.68
C ALA A 46 17.11 2.23 -18.35
N VAL A 47 17.13 0.95 -18.75
CA VAL A 47 16.08 -0.02 -18.42
C VAL A 47 16.04 -0.29 -16.91
N SER A 48 17.20 -0.46 -16.26
CA SER A 48 17.27 -0.60 -14.79
C SER A 48 16.67 0.59 -14.07
N ALA A 49 17.00 1.82 -14.49
CA ALA A 49 16.43 3.03 -13.92
C ALA A 49 14.90 3.12 -14.10
N LEU A 50 14.39 2.69 -15.26
CA LEU A 50 12.94 2.63 -15.51
C LEU A 50 12.26 1.60 -14.59
N ILE A 51 12.86 0.43 -14.39
CA ILE A 51 12.34 -0.59 -13.47
C ILE A 51 12.29 -0.06 -12.04
N ASP A 52 13.33 0.64 -11.60
CA ASP A 52 13.39 1.22 -10.26
C ASP A 52 12.31 2.31 -10.06
N ALA A 53 12.12 3.17 -11.06
CA ALA A 53 11.07 4.19 -11.04
C ALA A 53 9.66 3.56 -10.97
N ALA A 54 9.39 2.54 -11.79
CA ALA A 54 8.11 1.83 -11.77
C ALA A 54 7.87 1.13 -10.41
N ARG A 55 8.92 0.57 -9.83
CA ARG A 55 8.85 -0.09 -8.53
C ARG A 55 8.54 0.91 -7.40
N ALA A 56 9.15 2.09 -7.45
CA ALA A 56 8.87 3.18 -6.52
C ALA A 56 7.42 3.69 -6.64
N ASP A 57 6.89 3.84 -7.86
CA ASP A 57 5.51 4.25 -8.09
C ASP A 57 4.50 3.22 -7.52
N HIS A 58 4.74 1.94 -7.79
CA HIS A 58 3.91 0.86 -7.23
C HIS A 58 3.98 0.80 -5.69
N ALA A 59 5.15 1.04 -5.09
CA ALA A 59 5.28 1.13 -3.63
C ALA A 59 4.45 2.30 -3.06
N ALA A 60 4.51 3.47 -3.70
CA ALA A 60 3.73 4.63 -3.30
C ALA A 60 2.21 4.35 -3.40
N TYR A 61 1.77 3.71 -4.49
CA TYR A 61 0.38 3.30 -4.66
C TYR A 61 -0.10 2.35 -3.56
N LEU A 62 0.69 1.31 -3.26
CA LEU A 62 0.37 0.34 -2.21
C LEU A 62 0.31 0.98 -0.81
N SER A 63 1.24 1.89 -0.50
CA SER A 63 1.23 2.64 0.75
C SER A 63 -0.03 3.52 0.88
N GLY A 64 -0.42 4.24 -0.18
CA GLY A 64 -1.66 5.02 -0.19
C GLY A 64 -2.92 4.17 0.00
N ARG A 65 -2.94 2.97 -0.60
CA ARG A 65 -4.03 2.01 -0.37
C ARG A 65 -4.06 1.51 1.08
N ALA A 66 -2.92 1.22 1.68
CA ALA A 66 -2.86 0.83 3.08
C ALA A 66 -3.44 1.90 4.02
N GLN A 67 -3.11 3.17 3.76
CA GLN A 67 -3.68 4.31 4.51
C GLN A 67 -5.20 4.40 4.35
N THR A 68 -5.72 4.13 3.14
CA THR A 68 -7.17 4.09 2.88
C THR A 68 -7.82 2.96 3.68
N LEU A 69 -7.25 1.76 3.65
CA LEU A 69 -7.73 0.59 4.39
C LEU A 69 -7.77 0.85 5.91
N ALA A 70 -6.74 1.50 6.46
CA ALA A 70 -6.71 1.87 7.87
C ALA A 70 -7.76 2.92 8.22
N SER A 71 -7.96 3.91 7.35
CA SER A 71 -8.98 4.96 7.52
C SER A 71 -10.39 4.38 7.48
N ASP A 72 -10.67 3.49 6.53
CA ASP A 72 -11.94 2.79 6.42
C ASP A 72 -12.22 1.93 7.65
N ALA A 73 -11.21 1.19 8.15
CA ALA A 73 -11.33 0.39 9.37
C ALA A 73 -11.77 1.25 10.57
N SER A 74 -11.15 2.43 10.75
CA SER A 74 -11.53 3.37 11.81
C SER A 74 -12.96 3.90 11.62
N ALA A 75 -13.34 4.27 10.40
CA ALA A 75 -14.68 4.77 10.11
C ALA A 75 -15.78 3.75 10.40
N TYR A 76 -15.54 2.46 10.12
CA TYR A 76 -16.47 1.39 10.46
C TYR A 76 -16.60 1.20 11.97
N GLU A 77 -15.50 1.23 12.71
CA GLU A 77 -15.55 1.14 14.17
C GLU A 77 -16.26 2.32 14.82
N ASP A 78 -16.04 3.54 14.32
CA ASP A 78 -16.72 4.73 14.85
C ASP A 78 -18.22 4.68 14.56
N THR A 79 -18.60 4.16 13.39
CA THR A 79 -20.00 3.91 13.03
C THR A 79 -20.63 2.85 13.94
N ASP A 80 -19.91 1.77 14.23
CA ASP A 80 -20.36 0.69 15.12
C ASP A 80 -20.53 1.20 16.56
N LYS A 81 -19.52 1.86 17.12
CA LYS A 81 -19.58 2.49 18.46
C LYS A 81 -20.70 3.50 18.56
N GLY A 82 -20.85 4.37 17.55
CA GLY A 82 -21.92 5.37 17.50
C GLY A 82 -23.32 4.74 17.41
N SER A 83 -23.45 3.63 16.69
CA SER A 83 -24.71 2.88 16.60
C SER A 83 -25.03 2.16 17.91
N ALA A 84 -24.03 1.52 18.53
CA ALA A 84 -24.15 0.89 19.84
C ALA A 84 -24.58 1.91 20.92
N GLY A 85 -23.96 3.10 20.94
CA GLY A 85 -24.31 4.17 21.88
C GLY A 85 -25.75 4.64 21.75
N LYS A 86 -26.26 4.74 20.51
CA LYS A 86 -27.68 5.06 20.24
C LYS A 86 -28.62 3.98 20.75
N ILE A 87 -28.23 2.71 20.68
CA ILE A 87 -29.02 1.57 21.17
C ILE A 87 -29.00 1.51 22.71
N SER A 88 -27.84 1.73 23.34
CA SER A 88 -27.69 1.72 24.79
C SER A 88 -28.24 2.97 25.48
N GLY A 89 -28.66 4.00 24.72
CA GLY A 89 -29.14 5.26 25.27
C GLY A 89 -28.05 6.10 25.93
N THR A 90 -26.79 5.86 25.56
CA THR A 90 -25.60 6.53 26.11
C THR A 90 -24.98 7.53 25.13
N ALA A 91 -25.72 7.89 24.07
CA ALA A 91 -25.30 8.84 23.04
C ALA A 91 -25.62 10.29 23.43
#